data_AF-A0A845E0U1-F1
#
_entry.id   AF-A0A845E0U1-F1
#
_cell.length_a   1.000
_cell.length_b   1.000
_cell.length_c   1.000
_cell.angle_alpha   90.00
_cell.angle_beta   90.00
_cell.angle_gamma   90.00
#
_symmetry.space_group_name_H-M   'P 1'
#
loop_
_entity.id
_entity.type
_entity.pdbx_description
1 polymer ?
#
loop_
_entity_poly.entity_id
_entity_poly.type
_entity_poly.pdbx_seq_one_letter_code
_entity_poly.pdbx_strand_id
1 'polypeptide(L)'
;MVADMMRLNKSFIVRRNLSNPREMRNAFLTLSGYIRESLGDGHSVWMAQREGRAKDSIDVTDPAIIKMLHMSHKRDGVSLSEAVRDLNIVPVAISYEFDPCDGDKARELESHYRSGSYSKRPGEDMESIVRGITGHKGRVHVAFGSPLGEGLESAQKVAAAVDDQILGLSRF
;
A
#
# COMPACT_ATOMS: atom_id res chain seq x y z
N MET A 1 -16.50 -7.57 14.18
CA MET A 1 -16.92 -6.43 13.33
C MET A 1 -15.85 -6.00 12.34
N VAL A 2 -14.69 -5.45 12.74
CA VAL A 2 -13.63 -5.03 11.78
C VAL A 2 -13.00 -6.22 11.06
N ALA A 3 -12.68 -7.31 11.77
CA ALA A 3 -12.15 -8.52 11.15
C ALA A 3 -13.12 -9.16 10.13
N ASP A 4 -14.42 -9.08 10.40
CA ASP A 4 -15.47 -9.58 9.49
C ASP A 4 -15.60 -8.68 8.24
N MET A 5 -15.51 -7.36 8.43
CA MET A 5 -15.44 -6.39 7.33
C MET A 5 -14.22 -6.63 6.43
N MET A 6 -13.06 -6.91 7.01
CA MET A 6 -11.84 -7.24 6.25
C MET A 6 -11.99 -8.53 5.44
N ARG A 7 -12.68 -9.54 5.99
CA ARG A 7 -12.98 -10.79 5.28
C ARG A 7 -14.00 -10.63 4.15
N LEU A 8 -14.93 -9.68 4.26
CA LEU A 8 -15.95 -9.39 3.25
C LEU A 8 -15.39 -8.64 2.02
N ASN A 9 -14.34 -7.84 2.19
CA ASN A 9 -13.82 -6.96 1.12
C ASN A 9 -12.82 -7.66 0.16
N LYS A 10 -12.93 -8.99 -0.03
CA LYS A 10 -11.97 -9.80 -0.82
C LYS A 10 -10.50 -9.57 -0.42
N SER A 11 -10.24 -9.16 0.82
CA SER A 11 -8.87 -8.90 1.29
C SER A 11 -8.07 -10.20 1.33
N PHE A 12 -6.81 -10.15 0.92
CA PHE A 12 -5.87 -11.26 1.07
C PHE A 12 -4.86 -10.98 2.17
N ILE A 13 -4.35 -12.05 2.78
CA ILE A 13 -3.42 -11.98 3.91
C ILE A 13 -1.99 -11.89 3.39
N VAL A 14 -1.29 -10.82 3.73
CA VAL A 14 0.14 -10.68 3.49
C VAL A 14 0.92 -11.16 4.72
N ARG A 15 1.67 -12.26 4.57
CA ARG A 15 2.53 -12.80 5.65
C ARG A 15 3.90 -12.13 5.61
N ARG A 16 4.30 -11.46 6.68
CA ARG A 16 5.50 -10.59 6.70
C ARG A 16 6.48 -10.88 7.84
N ASN A 17 6.00 -11.42 8.96
CA ASN A 17 6.82 -11.74 10.13
C ASN A 17 7.28 -13.20 10.13
N LEU A 18 7.81 -13.66 9.00
CA LEU A 18 8.38 -15.00 8.89
C LEU A 18 9.88 -14.93 9.16
N SER A 19 10.34 -15.61 10.22
CA SER A 19 11.75 -15.59 10.64
C SER A 19 12.69 -16.20 9.61
N ASN A 20 12.18 -17.04 8.72
CA ASN A 20 12.95 -17.73 7.67
C ASN A 20 12.85 -16.97 6.33
N PRO A 21 13.96 -16.45 5.79
CA PRO A 21 13.97 -15.73 4.51
C PRO A 21 13.43 -16.55 3.32
N ARG A 22 13.61 -17.87 3.33
CA ARG A 22 13.07 -18.75 2.26
C ARG A 22 11.55 -18.83 2.33
N GLU A 23 10.99 -18.93 3.53
CA GLU A 23 9.54 -18.94 3.73
C GLU A 23 8.92 -17.59 3.35
N MET A 24 9.56 -16.48 3.72
CA MET A 24 9.13 -15.14 3.30
C MET A 24 9.14 -15.01 1.78
N ARG A 25 10.22 -15.43 1.10
CA ARG A 25 10.28 -15.44 -0.37
C ARG A 25 9.16 -16.28 -0.98
N ASN A 26 8.88 -17.47 -0.44
CA ASN A 26 7.82 -18.34 -0.95
C ASN A 26 6.44 -17.69 -0.75
N ALA A 27 6.20 -17.06 0.41
CA ALA A 27 4.95 -16.35 0.68
C ALA A 27 4.74 -15.18 -0.31
N PHE A 28 5.78 -14.40 -0.59
CA PHE A 28 5.72 -13.32 -1.58
C PHE A 28 5.56 -13.84 -3.01
N LEU A 29 6.19 -14.96 -3.36
CA LEU A 29 6.00 -15.58 -4.66
C LEU A 29 4.54 -16.06 -4.84
N THR A 30 3.97 -16.72 -3.83
CA THR A 30 2.56 -17.13 -3.84
C THR A 30 1.63 -15.94 -3.97
N LEU A 31 1.89 -14.85 -3.21
CA LEU A 31 1.10 -13.63 -3.29
C LEU A 31 1.16 -12.99 -4.68
N SER A 32 2.36 -12.86 -5.24
CA SER A 32 2.57 -12.35 -6.60
C SER A 32 1.87 -13.19 -7.66
N GLY A 33 1.88 -14.52 -7.51
CA GLY A 33 1.15 -15.43 -8.40
C GLY A 33 -0.36 -15.23 -8.31
N TYR A 34 -0.89 -15.17 -7.09
CA TYR A 34 -2.31 -14.95 -6.83
C TYR A 34 -2.83 -13.62 -7.39
N ILE A 35 -2.08 -12.52 -7.22
CA ILE A 35 -2.45 -11.21 -7.76
C ILE A 35 -2.49 -11.26 -9.29
N ARG A 36 -1.47 -11.86 -9.92
CA ARG A 36 -1.41 -12.00 -11.38
C ARG A 36 -2.57 -12.83 -11.92
N GLU A 37 -2.87 -13.96 -11.29
CA GLU A 37 -4.02 -14.81 -11.65
C GLU A 37 -5.34 -14.06 -11.49
N SER A 38 -5.54 -13.37 -10.37
CA SER A 38 -6.74 -12.56 -10.12
C SER A 38 -6.95 -11.49 -11.18
N LEU A 39 -5.87 -10.79 -11.58
CA LEU A 39 -5.92 -9.80 -12.67
C LEU A 39 -6.25 -10.45 -14.01
N GLY A 40 -5.67 -11.62 -14.30
CA GLY A 40 -5.96 -12.41 -15.50
C GLY A 40 -7.42 -12.87 -15.59
N ASP A 41 -8.04 -13.16 -14.44
CA ASP A 41 -9.47 -13.50 -14.31
C ASP A 41 -10.40 -12.26 -14.34
N GLY A 42 -9.84 -11.06 -14.53
CA GLY A 42 -10.60 -9.81 -14.60
C GLY A 42 -10.96 -9.20 -13.25
N HIS A 43 -10.31 -9.62 -12.15
CA HIS A 43 -10.50 -9.03 -10.83
C HIS A 43 -9.47 -7.93 -10.54
N SER A 44 -9.95 -6.70 -10.30
CA SER A 44 -9.10 -5.61 -9.83
C SER A 44 -8.64 -5.82 -8.39
N VAL A 45 -7.40 -5.41 -8.11
CA VAL A 45 -6.78 -5.51 -6.79
C VAL A 45 -6.40 -4.12 -6.29
N TRP A 46 -6.85 -3.77 -5.09
CA TRP A 46 -6.48 -2.51 -4.42
C TRP A 46 -5.37 -2.77 -3.40
N MET A 47 -4.27 -2.03 -3.49
CA MET A 47 -3.14 -2.16 -2.56
C MET A 47 -2.60 -0.80 -2.13
N ALA A 48 -2.10 -0.72 -0.89
CA ALA A 48 -1.34 0.43 -0.44
C ALA A 48 0.08 0.41 -1.03
N GLN A 49 0.64 1.59 -1.31
CA GLN A 49 1.98 1.74 -1.89
C GLN A 49 3.14 1.41 -0.94
N ARG A 50 2.85 1.21 0.35
CA ARG A 50 3.80 0.71 1.36
C ARG A 50 3.05 0.12 2.57
N GLU A 51 3.80 -0.53 3.45
CA GLU A 51 3.27 -0.96 4.75
C GLU A 51 3.13 0.20 5.73
N GLY A 52 2.03 0.17 6.50
CA GLY A 52 1.76 1.16 7.52
C GLY A 52 1.19 2.46 6.95
N ARG A 53 0.58 3.25 7.83
CA ARG A 53 0.08 4.59 7.49
C ARG A 53 1.16 5.62 7.79
N ALA A 54 1.36 6.61 6.92
CA ALA A 54 2.21 7.76 7.24
C ALA A 54 1.81 8.41 8.55
N LYS A 55 2.82 8.73 9.36
CA LYS A 55 2.66 9.54 10.57
C LYS A 55 2.91 11.02 10.27
N ASP A 56 3.76 11.30 9.30
CA ASP A 56 4.20 12.61 8.82
C ASP A 56 3.56 13.03 7.48
N SER A 57 2.56 12.27 7.02
CA SER A 57 1.88 12.46 5.72
C SER A 57 2.79 12.31 4.48
N ILE A 58 4.00 11.78 4.63
CA ILE A 58 4.91 11.49 3.51
C ILE A 58 4.72 10.02 3.11
N ASP A 59 3.87 9.77 2.11
CA ASP A 59 3.58 8.44 1.57
C ASP A 59 4.35 8.17 0.26
N VAL A 60 5.63 7.82 0.39
CA VAL A 60 6.48 7.38 -0.74
C VAL A 60 6.23 5.90 -1.04
N THR A 61 6.12 5.54 -2.31
CA THR A 61 5.97 4.15 -2.75
C THR A 61 7.20 3.32 -2.42
N ASP A 62 7.02 2.17 -1.75
CA ASP A 62 8.12 1.24 -1.46
C ASP A 62 8.44 0.36 -2.70
N PRO A 63 9.64 0.48 -3.30
CA PRO A 63 10.02 -0.35 -4.45
C PRO A 63 9.98 -1.85 -4.17
N ALA A 64 10.00 -2.29 -2.91
CA ALA A 64 9.88 -3.69 -2.53
C ALA A 64 8.52 -4.29 -2.95
N ILE A 65 7.43 -3.51 -2.93
CA ILE A 65 6.12 -3.98 -3.39
C ILE A 65 6.16 -4.26 -4.90
N ILE A 66 6.81 -3.40 -5.68
CA ILE A 66 6.97 -3.62 -7.13
C ILE A 66 7.81 -4.87 -7.40
N LYS A 67 8.91 -5.07 -6.65
CA LYS A 67 9.72 -6.29 -6.75
C LYS A 67 8.89 -7.53 -6.43
N MET A 68 8.03 -7.46 -5.40
CA MET A 68 7.13 -8.55 -5.03
C MET A 68 6.16 -8.86 -6.18
N LEU A 69 5.47 -7.85 -6.72
CA LEU A 69 4.53 -8.03 -7.83
C LEU A 69 5.21 -8.67 -9.06
N HIS A 70 6.46 -8.32 -9.35
CA HIS A 70 7.23 -8.90 -10.47
C HIS A 70 7.64 -10.37 -10.26
N MET A 71 7.62 -10.91 -9.04
CA MET A 71 8.20 -12.23 -8.75
C MET A 71 7.61 -13.38 -9.58
N SER A 72 6.28 -13.39 -9.80
CA SER A 72 5.60 -14.43 -10.59
C SER A 72 5.91 -14.29 -12.08
N HIS A 73 5.84 -13.08 -12.63
CA HIS A 73 6.22 -12.76 -14.02
C HIS A 73 7.68 -13.13 -14.31
N LYS A 74 8.59 -12.83 -13.39
CA LYS A 74 10.02 -13.12 -13.54
C LYS A 74 10.31 -14.61 -13.67
N ARG A 75 9.49 -15.50 -13.10
CA ARG A 75 9.65 -16.96 -13.27
C ARG A 75 9.38 -17.42 -14.71
N ASP A 76 8.58 -16.66 -15.44
CA ASP A 76 8.23 -16.93 -16.84
C ASP A 76 9.17 -16.19 -17.80
N GLY A 77 10.24 -15.56 -17.28
CA GLY A 77 11.19 -14.79 -18.09
C GLY A 77 10.70 -13.41 -18.52
N VAL A 78 9.53 -12.96 -18.04
CA VAL A 78 8.93 -11.67 -18.38
C VAL A 78 9.73 -10.52 -17.72
N SER A 79 10.07 -9.51 -18.51
CA SER A 79 10.79 -8.33 -18.02
C SER A 79 9.92 -7.50 -17.05
N LEU A 80 10.54 -6.61 -16.27
CA LEU A 80 9.77 -5.75 -15.36
C LEU A 80 8.85 -4.79 -16.15
N SER A 81 9.33 -4.25 -17.27
CA SER A 81 8.55 -3.33 -18.11
C SER A 81 7.29 -4.00 -18.67
N GLU A 82 7.41 -5.23 -19.15
CA GLU A 82 6.27 -6.05 -19.60
C GLU A 82 5.33 -6.39 -18.43
N ALA A 83 5.89 -6.79 -17.28
CA ALA A 83 5.08 -7.09 -16.10
C ALA A 83 4.27 -5.86 -15.62
N VAL A 84 4.85 -4.66 -15.63
CA VAL A 84 4.14 -3.43 -15.26
C VAL A 84 2.97 -3.14 -16.20
N ARG A 85 3.15 -3.41 -17.50
CA ARG A 85 2.09 -3.31 -18.50
C ARG A 85 0.97 -4.30 -18.23
N ASP A 86 1.32 -5.57 -17.97
CA ASP A 86 0.35 -6.63 -17.66
C ASP A 86 -0.41 -6.34 -16.35
N LEU A 87 0.28 -5.79 -15.35
CA LEU A 87 -0.31 -5.43 -14.06
C LEU A 87 -1.27 -4.24 -14.16
N ASN A 88 -1.21 -3.44 -15.22
CA ASN A 88 -2.06 -2.28 -15.48
C ASN A 88 -2.22 -1.37 -14.25
N ILE A 89 -1.10 -1.02 -13.61
CA ILE A 89 -1.08 -0.27 -12.35
C ILE A 89 -1.65 1.14 -12.58
N VAL A 90 -2.71 1.49 -11.83
CA VAL A 90 -3.31 2.84 -11.83
C VAL A 90 -3.06 3.48 -10.47
N PRO A 91 -2.25 4.56 -10.39
CA PRO A 91 -2.07 5.32 -9.15
C PRO A 91 -3.38 5.99 -8.72
N VAL A 92 -3.67 5.98 -7.41
CA VAL A 92 -4.88 6.61 -6.85
C VAL A 92 -4.52 7.45 -5.64
N ALA A 93 -4.95 8.72 -5.64
CA ALA A 93 -4.80 9.63 -4.52
C ALA A 93 -6.14 9.76 -3.77
N ILE A 94 -6.08 9.70 -2.43
CA ILE A 94 -7.21 9.97 -1.55
C ILE A 94 -6.78 11.06 -0.57
N SER A 95 -7.32 12.26 -0.76
CA SER A 95 -7.09 13.42 0.10
C SER A 95 -8.36 13.72 0.90
N TYR A 96 -8.20 14.16 2.14
CA TYR A 96 -9.32 14.60 2.96
C TYR A 96 -8.91 15.79 3.83
N GLU A 97 -9.88 16.65 4.13
CA GLU A 97 -9.68 17.90 4.87
C GLU A 97 -9.25 17.66 6.31
N PHE A 98 -9.77 16.62 6.95
CA PHE A 98 -9.42 16.24 8.31
C PHE A 98 -9.02 14.77 8.39
N ASP A 99 -7.85 14.48 8.96
CA ASP A 99 -7.50 13.12 9.38
C ASP A 99 -8.09 12.86 10.77
N PRO A 100 -9.04 11.92 10.92
CA PRO A 100 -9.59 11.58 12.23
C PRO A 100 -8.55 11.12 13.25
N CYS A 101 -7.37 10.68 12.79
CA CYS A 101 -6.30 10.14 13.60
C CYS A 101 -5.15 11.14 13.82
N ASP A 102 -5.24 12.40 13.37
CA ASP A 102 -4.13 13.38 13.49
C ASP A 102 -3.65 13.58 14.93
N GLY A 103 -4.59 13.67 15.88
CA GLY A 103 -4.25 13.80 17.31
C GLY A 103 -3.51 12.58 17.87
N ASP A 104 -3.76 11.37 17.36
CA ASP A 104 -3.04 10.17 17.77
C ASP A 104 -1.64 10.14 17.15
N LYS A 105 -1.54 10.47 15.86
CA LYS A 105 -0.26 10.56 15.14
C LYS A 105 0.67 11.60 15.77
N ALA A 106 0.15 12.77 16.11
CA ALA A 106 0.93 13.83 16.73
C ALA A 106 1.52 13.40 18.08
N ARG A 107 0.75 12.67 18.90
CA ARG A 107 1.23 12.13 20.19
C ARG A 107 2.31 11.08 20.00
N GLU A 108 2.14 10.16 19.04
CA GLU A 108 3.13 9.15 18.70
C GLU A 108 4.44 9.79 18.23
N LEU A 109 4.37 10.76 17.30
CA LEU A 109 5.53 11.51 16.81
C LEU A 109 6.24 12.29 17.92
N GLU A 110 5.50 12.96 18.78
CA GLU A 110 6.06 13.72 19.90
C GLU A 110 6.76 12.81 20.93
N SER A 111 6.17 11.65 21.22
CA SER A 111 6.78 10.66 22.12
C SER A 111 8.07 10.09 21.51
N HIS A 112 8.08 9.80 20.22
CA HIS A 112 9.30 9.42 19.52
C HIS A 112 10.37 10.53 19.58
N TYR A 113 9.98 11.79 19.40
CA TYR A 113 10.90 12.91 19.48
C TYR A 113 11.50 13.11 20.89
N ARG A 114 10.69 13.01 21.95
CA ARG A 114 11.14 13.25 23.33
C ARG A 114 11.83 12.06 23.99
N SER A 115 11.30 10.85 23.79
CA SER A 115 11.77 9.64 24.48
C SER A 115 12.41 8.60 23.57
N GLY A 116 12.53 8.87 22.27
CA GLY A 116 13.14 7.96 21.28
C GLY A 116 12.28 6.74 20.92
N SER A 117 11.14 6.54 21.60
CA SER A 117 10.26 5.41 21.39
C SER A 117 8.81 5.74 21.73
N TYR A 118 7.90 4.98 21.13
CA TYR A 118 6.49 4.97 21.47
C TYR A 118 6.05 3.51 21.56
N SER A 119 5.49 3.13 22.71
CA SER A 119 4.93 1.79 22.92
C SER A 119 3.42 1.87 22.80
N LYS A 120 2.89 1.35 21.69
CA LYS A 120 1.45 1.29 21.45
C LYS A 120 0.77 0.47 22.52
N ARG A 121 -0.39 0.93 22.99
CA ARG A 121 -1.20 0.16 23.92
C ARG A 121 -1.87 -1.01 23.20
N PRO A 122 -2.16 -2.12 23.91
CA PRO A 122 -2.97 -3.19 23.33
C PRO A 122 -4.29 -2.66 22.78
N GLY A 123 -4.59 -2.96 21.52
CA GLY A 123 -5.83 -2.55 20.84
C GLY A 123 -5.79 -1.16 20.16
N GLU A 124 -4.72 -0.40 20.32
CA GLU A 124 -4.63 0.97 19.78
C GLU A 124 -4.69 1.04 18.25
N ASP A 125 -4.11 0.06 17.54
CA ASP A 125 -4.22 -0.04 16.08
C ASP A 125 -5.68 -0.28 15.63
N MET A 126 -6.45 -1.06 16.42
CA MET A 126 -7.87 -1.30 16.13
C MET A 126 -8.70 -0.04 16.34
N GLU A 127 -8.45 0.70 17.41
CA GLU A 127 -9.08 2.00 17.66
C GLU A 127 -8.78 2.99 16.53
N SER A 128 -7.52 3.03 16.08
CA SER A 128 -7.08 3.87 14.96
C SER A 128 -7.77 3.52 13.65
N ILE A 129 -7.96 2.22 13.35
CA ILE A 129 -8.71 1.77 12.17
C ILE A 129 -10.17 2.22 12.26
N VAL A 130 -10.84 1.96 13.39
CA VAL A 130 -12.25 2.33 13.58
C VAL A 130 -12.41 3.84 13.43
N ARG A 131 -11.59 4.64 14.12
CA ARG A 131 -11.61 6.09 14.04
C ARG A 131 -11.32 6.60 12.63
N GLY A 132 -10.32 6.04 11.96
CA GLY A 132 -9.98 6.37 10.59
C GLY A 132 -11.15 6.12 9.62
N ILE A 133 -11.98 5.10 9.87
CA ILE A 133 -13.17 4.81 9.05
C ILE A 133 -14.33 5.74 9.41
N THR A 134 -14.70 5.81 10.68
CA THR A 134 -15.96 6.45 11.14
C THR A 134 -15.85 7.94 11.41
N GLY A 135 -14.62 8.45 11.60
CA GLY A 135 -14.39 9.84 11.91
C GLY A 135 -14.68 10.79 10.75
N HIS A 136 -15.03 12.03 11.11
CA HIS A 136 -15.33 13.11 10.18
C HIS A 136 -14.08 13.53 9.40
N LYS A 137 -14.18 13.48 8.06
CA LYS A 137 -13.07 13.77 7.13
C LYS A 137 -13.20 15.12 6.43
N GLY A 138 -14.31 15.83 6.65
CA GLY A 138 -14.67 17.01 5.86
C GLY A 138 -14.82 16.65 4.38
N ARG A 139 -14.28 17.48 3.49
CA ARG A 139 -14.28 17.18 2.05
C ARG A 139 -13.28 16.07 1.72
N VAL A 140 -13.75 15.05 1.02
CA VAL A 140 -12.92 13.94 0.52
C VAL A 140 -12.75 14.10 -0.99
N HIS A 141 -11.51 14.05 -1.46
CA HIS A 141 -11.17 14.01 -2.87
C HIS A 141 -10.53 12.66 -3.20
N VAL A 142 -11.09 11.96 -4.19
CA VAL A 142 -10.53 10.72 -4.75
C VAL A 142 -10.23 10.98 -6.21
N ALA A 143 -8.99 10.73 -6.62
CA ALA A 143 -8.54 10.98 -7.98
C ALA A 143 -7.72 9.79 -8.49
N PHE A 144 -8.05 9.35 -9.69
CA PHE A 144 -7.40 8.24 -10.38
C PHE A 144 -6.46 8.78 -11.44
N GLY A 145 -5.26 8.21 -11.49
CA GLY A 145 -4.30 8.47 -12.54
C GLY A 145 -4.61 7.70 -13.82
N SER A 146 -3.63 7.67 -14.71
CA SER A 146 -3.62 6.78 -15.86
C SER A 146 -2.77 5.54 -15.56
N PRO A 147 -2.99 4.41 -16.27
CA PRO A 147 -2.05 3.30 -16.27
C PRO A 147 -0.61 3.78 -16.45
N LEU A 148 0.33 3.15 -15.73
CA LEU A 148 1.75 3.50 -15.84
C LEU A 148 2.25 3.32 -17.29
N GLY A 149 3.12 4.23 -17.72
CA GLY A 149 3.70 4.24 -19.06
C GLY A 149 4.72 3.13 -19.31
N GLU A 150 5.25 3.12 -20.53
CA GLU A 150 6.26 2.14 -20.96
C GLU A 150 7.69 2.50 -20.50
N GLY A 151 8.62 1.56 -20.61
CA GLY A 151 10.06 1.81 -20.35
C GLY A 151 10.45 1.84 -18.86
N LEU A 152 9.59 1.33 -17.98
CA LEU A 152 9.85 1.24 -16.55
C LEU A 152 10.65 -0.02 -16.22
N GLU A 153 11.98 0.10 -16.33
CA GLU A 153 12.91 -1.04 -16.24
C GLU A 153 13.43 -1.34 -14.82
N SER A 154 13.11 -0.50 -13.83
CA SER A 154 13.49 -0.74 -12.43
C SER A 154 12.36 -0.44 -11.47
N ALA A 155 12.34 -1.15 -10.34
CA ALA A 155 11.32 -0.97 -9.30
C ALA A 155 11.30 0.48 -8.75
N GLN A 156 12.46 1.14 -8.72
CA GLN A 156 12.57 2.54 -8.32
C GLN A 156 11.93 3.48 -9.34
N LYS A 157 12.12 3.25 -10.64
CA LYS A 157 11.45 4.03 -11.69
C LYS A 157 9.93 3.85 -11.64
N VAL A 158 9.46 2.61 -11.41
CA VAL A 158 8.02 2.34 -11.23
C VAL A 158 7.47 3.06 -10.01
N ALA A 159 8.14 2.97 -8.86
CA ALA A 159 7.74 3.65 -7.63
C ALA A 159 7.67 5.18 -7.82
N ALA A 160 8.70 5.76 -8.45
CA ALA A 160 8.72 7.19 -8.77
C ALA A 160 7.57 7.59 -9.70
N ALA A 161 7.27 6.81 -10.73
CA ALA A 161 6.15 7.08 -11.64
C ALA A 161 4.78 7.01 -10.94
N VAL A 162 4.62 6.13 -9.95
CA VAL A 162 3.42 6.08 -9.08
C VAL A 162 3.34 7.35 -8.24
N ASP A 163 4.44 7.70 -7.56
CA ASP A 163 4.52 8.86 -6.68
C ASP A 163 4.26 10.17 -7.43
N ASP A 164 4.85 10.34 -8.62
CA ASP A 164 4.65 11.51 -9.48
C ASP A 164 3.17 11.72 -9.82
N GLN A 165 2.44 10.65 -10.16
CA GLN A 165 1.01 10.75 -10.41
C GLN A 165 0.24 11.04 -9.12
N ILE A 166 0.52 10.35 -8.00
CA ILE A 166 -0.18 10.57 -6.72
C ILE A 166 -0.02 12.04 -6.27
N LEU A 167 1.17 12.61 -6.39
CA LEU A 167 1.45 14.00 -6.05
C LEU A 167 0.65 14.95 -6.95
N GLY A 168 0.60 14.71 -8.26
CA GLY A 168 -0.18 15.51 -9.20
C GLY A 168 -1.71 15.42 -9.02
N LEU A 169 -2.20 14.29 -8.49
CA LEU A 169 -3.62 14.04 -8.23
C LEU A 169 -4.10 14.57 -6.88
N SER A 170 -3.18 14.73 -5.93
CA SER A 170 -3.49 15.16 -4.57
C SER A 170 -4.02 16.59 -4.54
N ARG A 171 -5.06 16.83 -3.73
CA ARG A 171 -5.59 18.17 -3.46
C ARG A 171 -5.48 18.46 -1.97
N PHE A 172 -4.87 19.59 -1.63
CA PHE A 172 -4.82 20.13 -0.28
C PHE A 172 -5.75 21.34 -0.20
#